data_AF-A0ABD3XEZ7-F1
#
_entry.id   AF-A0ABD3XEZ7-F1
#
_cell.length_a   1.000
_cell.length_b   1.000
_cell.length_c   1.000
_cell.angle_alpha   90.00
_cell.angle_beta   90.00
_cell.angle_gamma   90.00
#
_symmetry.space_group_name_H-M   'P 1'
#
loop_
_entity.id
_entity.type
_entity.pdbx_description
1 polymer ?
#
loop_
_entity_poly.entity_id
_entity_poly.type
_entity_poly.pdbx_seq_one_letter_code
_entity_poly.pdbx_strand_id
1 'polypeptide(L)'
;MNRYVASLLQVILLEFEHPFLFVWQYGSFNLLRDMTTFMSPETNSAANVSGKHTFTSMFNLSIENEEDEFSAAMIRHREKNRHGQMKTYVVSDSYSKFQVNDSLSCWEDSKFRATFEANCNFIKKYPIGDSGPYLKELGLARNFVDSQNPIIPVIVTAASSNHFLEVQAQMQNLHSVVFPKYKNLKFIFYDIGLSENETEMVKKHCRCEYRLFPFDKYPEYVRILKGYTFKPLIAQIVLNEYGFVMWIDASIRFLTGDLDSLFEMAMKDGIKIISGGLGVGYRTDSATFKFLREDPCLIADKNEIQTGFFLIYRTRFTIETILRPWVSCALTSGCMYFPGSQERISCVSQRGLGFCHRFEQSVMSIILWRLYHADFGRVLIPEKFFDVQRDQTARYFESLEKKNNF
;
A
#
# COMPACT_ATOMS: atom_id res chain seq x y z
N MET A 1 18.06 -46.42 48.30
CA MET A 1 17.51 -46.45 46.93
C MET A 1 18.14 -45.29 46.18
N ASN A 2 19.04 -45.60 45.25
CA ASN A 2 20.20 -44.76 44.92
C ASN A 2 20.27 -44.59 43.39
N ARG A 3 20.50 -43.33 42.95
CA ARG A 3 21.23 -42.88 41.75
C ARG A 3 20.62 -42.88 40.32
N TYR A 4 21.19 -41.94 39.57
CA TYR A 4 21.36 -41.78 38.10
C TYR A 4 20.11 -41.34 37.33
N VAL A 5 20.17 -40.26 36.54
CA VAL A 5 20.85 -40.22 35.23
C VAL A 5 21.64 -38.94 35.01
N ALA A 6 22.90 -39.13 34.58
CA ALA A 6 23.78 -38.15 33.96
C ALA A 6 23.87 -38.44 32.45
N SER A 7 24.13 -37.36 31.68
CA SER A 7 24.85 -37.28 30.40
C SER A 7 24.53 -38.25 29.25
N LEU A 8 24.32 -37.68 28.05
CA LEU A 8 25.08 -38.12 26.87
C LEU A 8 25.11 -37.07 25.76
N LEU A 9 26.35 -36.68 25.45
CA LEU A 9 26.82 -35.89 24.33
C LEU A 9 27.73 -36.86 23.56
N GLN A 10 27.41 -37.16 22.30
CA GLN A 10 28.24 -37.88 21.33
C GLN A 10 27.65 -37.51 19.95
N VAL A 11 28.21 -36.57 19.20
CA VAL A 11 29.39 -36.69 18.31
C VAL A 11 29.35 -37.99 17.50
N ILE A 12 28.85 -37.89 16.27
CA ILE A 12 29.28 -38.70 15.13
C ILE A 12 29.53 -37.75 13.96
N LEU A 13 30.80 -37.52 13.66
CA LEU A 13 31.33 -37.17 12.34
C LEU A 13 31.41 -38.45 11.53
N LEU A 14 30.86 -38.49 10.32
CA LEU A 14 31.36 -39.31 9.21
C LEU A 14 30.97 -38.63 7.89
N GLU A 15 31.99 -38.11 7.21
CA GLU A 15 32.04 -37.79 5.79
C GLU A 15 32.00 -39.08 4.96
N PHE A 16 31.37 -39.08 3.78
CA PHE A 16 31.82 -39.80 2.57
C PHE A 16 31.05 -39.29 1.32
N GLU A 17 31.76 -38.50 0.52
CA GLU A 17 31.93 -38.54 -0.96
C GLU A 17 30.76 -38.82 -1.94
N HIS A 18 30.38 -37.76 -2.69
CA HIS A 18 30.32 -37.62 -4.18
C HIS A 18 29.38 -38.53 -5.05
N PRO A 19 29.20 -38.27 -6.38
CA PRO A 19 28.20 -37.35 -6.94
C PRO A 19 27.34 -38.00 -8.07
N PHE A 20 26.25 -37.37 -8.49
CA PHE A 20 25.70 -37.62 -9.84
C PHE A 20 25.34 -36.32 -10.56
N LEU A 21 26.15 -36.06 -11.58
CA LEU A 21 25.90 -35.18 -12.72
C LEU A 21 24.73 -35.71 -13.55
N PHE A 22 23.87 -34.83 -14.04
CA PHE A 22 23.37 -34.94 -15.40
C PHE A 22 23.37 -33.57 -16.08
N VAL A 23 24.17 -33.52 -17.13
CA VAL A 23 24.36 -32.47 -18.13
C VAL A 23 23.17 -32.51 -19.09
N TRP A 24 22.64 -31.36 -19.51
CA TRP A 24 22.24 -31.18 -20.91
C TRP A 24 22.64 -29.78 -21.38
N GLN A 25 23.30 -29.77 -22.53
CA GLN A 25 24.05 -28.70 -23.14
C GLN A 25 23.28 -28.18 -24.38
N TYR A 26 23.38 -26.88 -24.60
CA TYR A 26 23.22 -26.08 -25.84
C TYR A 26 22.67 -26.70 -27.14
N GLY A 27 21.88 -25.87 -27.84
CA GLY A 27 21.70 -25.96 -29.28
C GLY A 27 20.91 -24.79 -29.88
N SER A 28 21.62 -23.74 -30.29
CA SER A 28 21.12 -22.64 -31.16
C SER A 28 20.91 -23.14 -32.59
N PHE A 29 19.89 -22.67 -33.32
CA PHE A 29 19.97 -22.46 -34.78
C PHE A 29 18.88 -21.49 -35.29
N ASN A 30 19.32 -20.48 -36.04
CA ASN A 30 18.52 -19.62 -36.91
C ASN A 30 18.04 -20.39 -38.14
N LEU A 31 16.89 -20.05 -38.72
CA LEU A 31 16.72 -19.85 -40.17
C LEU A 31 15.38 -19.19 -40.56
N LEU A 32 15.49 -18.43 -41.63
CA LEU A 32 14.61 -17.47 -42.29
C LEU A 32 13.60 -18.10 -43.30
N ARG A 33 12.66 -17.25 -43.75
CA ARG A 33 11.86 -17.28 -45.01
C ARG A 33 10.70 -18.30 -45.08
N ASP A 34 9.57 -18.09 -45.75
CA ASP A 34 9.14 -17.04 -46.70
C ASP A 34 7.60 -17.00 -46.81
N MET A 35 7.13 -15.87 -47.36
CA MET A 35 5.84 -15.51 -47.98
C MET A 35 4.83 -16.60 -48.40
N THR A 36 3.53 -16.27 -48.31
CA THR A 36 2.57 -16.40 -49.43
C THR A 36 1.34 -15.50 -49.24
N THR A 37 0.82 -15.05 -50.38
CA THR A 37 -0.09 -13.94 -50.63
C THR A 37 -1.42 -14.48 -51.21
N PHE A 38 -2.44 -13.61 -51.32
CA PHE A 38 -3.72 -13.73 -52.07
C PHE A 38 -4.84 -14.51 -51.35
N MET A 39 -6.13 -14.11 -51.38
CA MET A 39 -6.90 -13.42 -52.43
C MET A 39 -8.20 -12.80 -51.83
N SER A 40 -8.66 -11.66 -52.33
CA SER A 40 -10.03 -11.15 -52.14
C SER A 40 -11.03 -11.96 -53.00
N PRO A 41 -12.36 -11.74 -52.84
CA PRO A 41 -13.01 -10.81 -53.78
C PRO A 41 -14.14 -9.91 -53.22
N GLU A 42 -14.24 -8.75 -53.87
CA GLU A 42 -15.40 -7.91 -54.22
C GLU A 42 -16.71 -8.68 -54.55
N THR A 43 -17.96 -8.18 -54.60
CA THR A 43 -18.61 -6.86 -54.57
C THR A 43 -20.14 -7.03 -54.46
N ASN A 44 -20.84 -5.93 -54.15
CA ASN A 44 -22.14 -5.45 -54.67
C ASN A 44 -23.49 -5.63 -53.92
N SER A 45 -24.08 -4.44 -53.74
CA SER A 45 -25.48 -4.00 -53.88
C SER A 45 -26.54 -4.50 -52.88
N ALA A 46 -27.62 -3.79 -52.55
CA ALA A 46 -28.03 -2.39 -52.55
C ALA A 46 -29.45 -2.38 -51.95
N ALA A 47 -29.87 -1.23 -51.39
CA ALA A 47 -31.26 -0.79 -51.21
C ALA A 47 -32.13 -1.51 -50.14
N ASN A 48 -33.10 -0.87 -49.45
CA ASN A 48 -33.43 0.52 -49.08
C ASN A 48 -34.73 0.44 -48.23
N VAL A 49 -35.16 1.54 -47.59
CA VAL A 49 -36.52 1.83 -47.03
C VAL A 49 -36.82 1.21 -45.65
N SER A 50 -37.34 1.88 -44.61
CA SER A 50 -37.64 3.29 -44.27
C SER A 50 -38.12 3.35 -42.82
N GLY A 51 -38.04 4.51 -42.17
CA GLY A 51 -38.75 4.75 -40.91
C GLY A 51 -38.24 5.95 -40.11
N LYS A 52 -38.61 7.16 -40.54
CA LYS A 52 -38.34 8.45 -39.88
C LYS A 52 -38.96 8.51 -38.47
N HIS A 53 -38.29 9.15 -37.51
CA HIS A 53 -38.81 10.37 -36.89
C HIS A 53 -37.67 11.21 -36.26
N THR A 54 -37.76 12.49 -36.56
CA THR A 54 -36.91 13.65 -36.27
C THR A 54 -36.96 14.11 -34.81
N PHE A 55 -35.84 14.60 -34.27
CA PHE A 55 -35.78 15.94 -33.67
C PHE A 55 -34.37 16.54 -33.81
N THR A 56 -34.35 17.83 -34.08
CA THR A 56 -33.26 18.62 -34.68
C THR A 56 -32.55 19.47 -33.63
N SER A 57 -31.27 19.77 -33.89
CA SER A 57 -30.54 20.99 -33.47
C SER A 57 -30.05 21.00 -32.01
N MET A 58 -28.87 21.49 -31.65
CA MET A 58 -27.85 22.30 -32.32
C MET A 58 -26.55 22.23 -31.49
N PHE A 59 -25.44 22.68 -32.10
CA PHE A 59 -24.10 23.00 -31.56
C PHE A 59 -22.95 22.08 -31.99
N ASN A 60 -22.54 22.31 -33.25
CA ASN A 60 -21.12 22.42 -33.59
C ASN A 60 -20.60 23.74 -32.99
N LEU A 61 -19.50 23.69 -32.24
CA LEU A 61 -18.55 24.79 -32.17
C LEU A 61 -17.14 24.19 -32.04
N SER A 62 -16.33 24.65 -32.97
CA SER A 62 -14.95 24.35 -33.28
C SER A 62 -14.01 24.56 -32.09
N ILE A 63 -13.04 23.65 -32.00
CA ILE A 63 -11.83 23.77 -31.18
C ILE A 63 -10.91 24.76 -31.91
N GLU A 64 -10.76 25.96 -31.37
CA GLU A 64 -9.64 26.86 -31.66
C GLU A 64 -9.05 27.38 -30.34
N ASN A 65 -7.74 27.62 -30.40
CA ASN A 65 -6.82 27.90 -29.31
C ASN A 65 -7.19 29.13 -28.47
N GLU A 66 -6.99 29.03 -27.16
CA GLU A 66 -6.66 30.17 -26.29
C GLU A 66 -5.62 29.69 -25.25
N GLU A 67 -4.36 29.99 -25.53
CA GLU A 67 -3.37 30.30 -24.49
C GLU A 67 -3.86 31.58 -23.81
N ASP A 68 -3.98 31.59 -22.48
CA ASP A 68 -3.85 32.84 -21.72
C ASP A 68 -3.55 32.62 -20.23
N GLU A 69 -2.80 33.59 -19.72
CA GLU A 69 -2.05 33.67 -18.47
C GLU A 69 -2.87 33.48 -17.18
N PHE A 70 -2.40 32.61 -16.28
CA PHE A 70 -2.77 32.68 -14.85
C PHE A 70 -1.64 33.30 -14.03
N SER A 71 -1.80 34.59 -13.73
CA SER A 71 -1.01 35.32 -12.74
C SER A 71 -1.08 34.65 -11.36
N ALA A 72 0.09 34.52 -10.72
CA ALA A 72 0.26 33.98 -9.38
C ALA A 72 -0.46 34.83 -8.32
N ALA A 73 -1.59 34.35 -7.79
CA ALA A 73 -2.21 34.90 -6.59
C ALA A 73 -1.62 34.24 -5.34
N MET A 74 -0.95 35.03 -4.49
CA MET A 74 -0.53 34.60 -3.15
C MET A 74 -1.74 34.17 -2.31
N ILE A 75 -1.84 32.89 -1.95
CA ILE A 75 -2.80 32.42 -0.95
C ILE A 75 -2.23 32.76 0.45
N ARG A 76 -2.70 33.86 1.05
CA ARG A 76 -2.40 34.20 2.44
C ARG A 76 -3.35 33.46 3.38
N HIS A 77 -2.87 32.42 4.04
CA HIS A 77 -3.61 31.78 5.12
C HIS A 77 -3.45 32.59 6.42
N ARG A 78 -4.58 33.00 7.01
CA ARG A 78 -4.61 33.74 8.30
C ARG A 78 -5.20 32.82 9.37
N GLU A 79 -4.43 32.51 10.40
CA GLU A 79 -4.91 31.80 11.58
C GLU A 79 -4.82 32.68 12.83
N LYS A 80 -5.80 32.54 13.72
CA LYS A 80 -5.72 33.03 15.10
C LYS A 80 -5.23 31.89 15.98
N ASN A 81 -4.16 32.13 16.75
CA ASN A 81 -3.73 31.17 17.76
C ASN A 81 -4.71 31.14 18.95
N ARG A 82 -4.53 30.18 19.88
CA ARG A 82 -5.35 30.03 21.10
C ARG A 82 -5.33 31.24 22.06
N HIS A 83 -4.53 32.27 21.77
CA HIS A 83 -4.45 33.53 22.51
C HIS A 83 -4.96 34.73 21.68
N GLY A 84 -5.63 34.50 20.55
CA GLY A 84 -6.21 35.54 19.71
C GLY A 84 -5.22 36.33 18.85
N GLN A 85 -3.94 35.98 18.85
CA GLN A 85 -2.93 36.63 18.00
C GLN A 85 -2.96 36.03 16.58
N MET A 86 -3.01 36.90 15.57
CA MET A 86 -2.85 36.51 14.17
C MET A 86 -1.42 36.03 13.92
N LYS A 87 -1.28 34.80 13.41
CA LYS A 87 -0.06 34.35 12.74
C LYS A 87 -0.30 34.38 11.23
N THR A 88 0.56 35.12 10.53
CA THR A 88 0.63 35.10 9.07
C THR A 88 1.70 34.09 8.69
N TYR A 89 1.30 32.97 8.08
CA TYR A 89 2.26 32.05 7.49
C TYR A 89 2.59 32.54 6.08
N VAL A 90 3.83 32.96 5.87
CA VAL A 90 4.37 33.13 4.52
C VAL A 90 4.89 31.76 4.10
N VAL A 91 4.10 31.04 3.32
CA VAL A 91 4.60 29.89 2.57
C VAL A 91 5.64 30.45 1.60
N SER A 92 6.90 30.06 1.77
CA SER A 92 7.98 30.56 0.91
C SER A 92 7.65 30.25 -0.55
N ASP A 93 7.90 31.23 -1.43
CA ASP A 93 7.75 31.22 -2.90
C ASP A 93 8.53 30.11 -3.65
N SER A 94 9.02 29.10 -2.94
CA SER A 94 9.72 27.94 -3.49
C SER A 94 8.79 26.86 -4.07
N TYR A 95 7.47 26.94 -3.84
CA TYR A 95 6.50 25.96 -4.37
C TYR A 95 5.73 26.46 -5.60
N SER A 96 5.66 27.78 -5.86
CA SER A 96 4.91 28.38 -6.97
C SER A 96 5.66 28.40 -8.31
N LYS A 97 6.88 27.83 -8.38
CA LYS A 97 7.71 27.76 -9.60
C LYS A 97 7.98 26.34 -10.12
N PHE A 98 7.24 25.32 -9.70
CA PHE A 98 7.32 24.02 -10.35
C PHE A 98 6.49 24.02 -11.64
N GLN A 99 7.06 24.60 -12.69
CA GLN A 99 6.66 24.24 -14.04
C GLN A 99 6.96 22.76 -14.23
N VAL A 100 5.91 22.03 -14.61
CA VAL A 100 5.94 20.62 -15.01
C VAL A 100 6.72 20.56 -16.32
N ASN A 101 8.04 20.35 -16.27
CA ASN A 101 8.81 20.03 -17.47
C ASN A 101 10.11 19.22 -17.28
N ASP A 102 10.41 18.75 -16.08
CA ASP A 102 11.50 17.79 -15.89
C ASP A 102 10.92 16.37 -15.89
N SER A 103 10.78 15.78 -17.07
CA SER A 103 10.71 14.33 -17.17
C SER A 103 11.99 13.77 -16.56
N LEU A 104 11.86 13.06 -15.44
CA LEU A 104 12.98 12.33 -14.84
C LEU A 104 13.54 11.37 -15.88
N SER A 105 14.79 11.60 -16.32
CA SER A 105 15.52 10.74 -17.25
C SER A 105 16.46 9.83 -16.46
N CYS A 106 16.43 8.53 -16.79
CA CYS A 106 17.22 7.52 -16.08
C CYS A 106 18.52 7.21 -16.80
N TRP A 107 19.61 7.22 -16.04
CA TRP A 107 20.96 6.90 -16.50
C TRP A 107 21.40 5.54 -15.95
N GLU A 108 22.20 4.81 -16.72
CA GLU A 108 22.53 3.39 -16.48
C GLU A 108 23.35 3.10 -15.20
N ASP A 109 23.90 4.13 -14.54
CA ASP A 109 24.81 3.95 -13.41
C ASP A 109 24.14 3.76 -12.03
N SER A 110 22.82 3.85 -11.99
CA SER A 110 22.05 3.76 -10.73
C SER A 110 22.08 2.32 -10.20
N LYS A 111 22.71 2.07 -9.04
CA LYS A 111 22.72 0.74 -8.38
C LYS A 111 22.29 0.76 -6.92
N PHE A 112 21.60 -0.29 -6.48
CA PHE A 112 21.38 -0.57 -5.05
C PHE A 112 22.72 -0.75 -4.33
N ARG A 113 22.74 -0.59 -3.00
CA ARG A 113 23.93 -0.95 -2.23
C ARG A 113 24.10 -2.47 -2.29
N ALA A 114 25.36 -2.92 -2.27
CA ALA A 114 25.70 -4.32 -2.51
C ALA A 114 25.21 -5.29 -1.42
N THR A 115 24.95 -4.80 -0.19
CA THR A 115 24.54 -5.66 0.93
C THR A 115 23.21 -5.21 1.52
N PHE A 116 22.45 -6.19 2.04
CA PHE A 116 21.22 -5.94 2.79
C PHE A 116 21.42 -4.94 3.92
N GLU A 117 22.50 -5.08 4.70
CA GLU A 117 22.85 -4.18 5.80
C GLU A 117 23.13 -2.75 5.32
N ALA A 118 23.83 -2.59 4.20
CA ALA A 118 24.10 -1.27 3.64
C ALA A 118 22.80 -0.57 3.19
N ASN A 119 21.84 -1.32 2.62
CA ASN A 119 20.51 -0.78 2.29
C ASN A 119 19.68 -0.46 3.55
N CYS A 120 19.77 -1.28 4.61
CA CYS A 120 19.16 -0.96 5.92
C CYS A 120 19.71 0.36 6.47
N ASN A 121 21.03 0.53 6.46
CA ASN A 121 21.71 1.73 6.93
C ASN A 121 21.40 2.96 6.07
N PHE A 122 21.10 2.78 4.79
CA PHE A 122 20.62 3.84 3.91
C PHE A 122 19.23 4.32 4.33
N ILE A 123 18.28 3.38 4.50
CA ILE A 123 16.90 3.69 4.92
C ILE A 123 16.85 4.36 6.31
N LYS A 124 17.69 3.91 7.24
CA LYS A 124 17.80 4.52 8.58
C LYS A 124 18.22 6.00 8.55
N LYS A 125 18.76 6.49 7.43
CA LYS A 125 19.14 7.89 7.20
C LYS A 125 18.07 8.71 6.47
N TYR A 126 16.91 8.12 6.15
CA TYR A 126 15.80 8.89 5.58
C TYR A 126 15.44 10.07 6.47
N PRO A 127 15.16 11.25 5.87
CA PRO A 127 14.78 12.41 6.65
C PRO A 127 13.53 12.13 7.48
N ILE A 128 13.56 12.56 8.74
CA ILE A 128 12.39 12.45 9.63
C ILE A 128 11.46 13.65 9.55
N GLY A 129 11.89 14.73 8.90
CA GLY A 129 11.18 16.02 8.83
C GLY A 129 10.52 16.42 10.14
N ASP A 130 9.23 16.75 10.08
CA ASP A 130 8.46 17.23 11.22
C ASP A 130 7.86 16.09 12.08
N SER A 131 8.13 14.83 11.73
CA SER A 131 7.52 13.67 12.40
C SER A 131 8.07 13.39 13.82
N GLY A 132 9.18 14.03 14.20
CA GLY A 132 9.92 13.73 15.44
C GLY A 132 9.08 13.62 16.72
N PRO A 133 8.22 14.61 17.05
CA PRO A 133 7.35 14.54 18.23
C PRO A 133 6.41 13.33 18.21
N TYR A 134 5.83 13.01 17.06
CA TYR A 134 4.88 11.91 16.90
C TYR A 134 5.58 10.54 16.95
N LEU A 135 6.78 10.41 16.38
CA LEU A 135 7.58 9.18 16.47
C LEU A 135 7.86 8.80 17.93
N LYS A 136 8.04 9.80 18.80
CA LYS A 136 8.22 9.57 20.23
C LYS A 136 6.95 9.05 20.91
N GLU A 137 5.78 9.62 20.59
CA GLU A 137 4.49 9.16 21.12
C GLU A 137 4.16 7.74 20.62
N LEU A 138 4.45 7.45 19.37
CA LEU A 138 4.25 6.14 18.73
C LEU A 138 5.30 5.09 19.11
N GLY A 139 6.18 5.38 20.08
CA GLY A 139 7.19 4.42 20.55
C GLY A 139 8.31 4.11 19.55
N LEU A 140 8.43 4.88 18.46
CA LEU A 140 9.42 4.71 17.39
C LEU A 140 10.74 5.46 17.64
N ALA A 141 10.80 6.30 18.67
CA ALA A 141 12.00 7.04 19.06
C ALA A 141 12.80 6.40 20.22
N ARG A 142 12.29 5.31 20.83
CA ARG A 142 12.91 4.65 22.01
C ARG A 142 13.67 3.38 21.59
N ASN A 143 14.52 2.88 22.48
CA ASN A 143 15.14 1.56 22.32
C ASN A 143 14.05 0.50 22.15
N PHE A 144 14.18 -0.33 21.13
CA PHE A 144 13.27 -1.44 20.88
C PHE A 144 13.26 -2.37 22.10
N VAL A 145 12.08 -2.58 22.68
CA VAL A 145 11.85 -3.60 23.71
C VAL A 145 11.08 -4.73 23.05
N ASP A 146 11.65 -5.93 23.11
CA ASP A 146 10.98 -7.11 22.63
C ASP A 146 9.81 -7.45 23.56
N SER A 147 8.63 -7.62 22.97
CA SER A 147 7.44 -8.05 23.67
C SER A 147 7.10 -9.43 23.15
N GLN A 148 7.26 -10.46 23.98
CA GLN A 148 6.76 -11.80 23.65
C GLN A 148 5.25 -11.71 23.44
N ASN A 149 4.84 -11.73 22.18
CA ASN A 149 3.47 -11.49 21.76
C ASN A 149 2.98 -12.66 20.90
N PRO A 150 1.65 -12.85 20.80
CA PRO A 150 1.07 -14.04 20.19
C PRO A 150 1.53 -14.30 18.75
N ILE A 151 1.61 -15.59 18.42
CA ILE A 151 1.94 -16.17 17.10
C ILE A 151 0.87 -15.84 16.04
N ILE A 152 -0.33 -15.42 16.48
CA ILE A 152 -1.48 -15.14 15.62
C ILE A 152 -1.62 -13.62 15.43
N PRO A 153 -1.81 -13.11 14.19
CA PRO A 153 -1.96 -11.69 13.94
C PRO A 153 -3.30 -11.15 14.42
N VAL A 154 -3.32 -9.84 14.71
CA VAL A 154 -4.57 -9.09 14.80
C VAL A 154 -4.98 -8.64 13.40
N ILE A 155 -6.20 -9.00 12.98
CA ILE A 155 -6.78 -8.48 11.74
C ILE A 155 -7.17 -7.02 11.96
N VAL A 156 -6.80 -6.15 11.02
CA VAL A 156 -7.13 -4.72 11.08
C VAL A 156 -7.70 -4.27 9.75
N THR A 157 -8.81 -3.52 9.81
CA THR A 157 -9.39 -2.80 8.68
C THR A 157 -9.69 -1.37 9.11
N ALA A 158 -9.88 -0.47 8.14
CA ALA A 158 -10.40 0.87 8.39
C ALA A 158 -11.36 1.28 7.27
N ALA A 159 -12.44 1.99 7.62
CA ALA A 159 -13.39 2.49 6.63
C ALA A 159 -14.05 3.80 7.05
N SER A 160 -14.39 4.60 6.05
CA SER A 160 -15.29 5.77 6.11
C SER A 160 -16.59 5.46 5.34
N SER A 161 -17.59 6.33 5.44
CA SER A 161 -18.93 6.09 4.88
C SER A 161 -18.92 5.71 3.39
N ASN A 162 -17.98 6.25 2.60
CA ASN A 162 -17.88 5.93 1.17
C ASN A 162 -17.49 4.47 0.86
N HIS A 163 -16.99 3.71 1.84
CA HIS A 163 -16.71 2.27 1.74
C HIS A 163 -17.59 1.42 2.67
N PHE A 164 -18.65 1.98 3.27
CA PHE A 164 -19.44 1.30 4.30
C PHE A 164 -20.06 -0.04 3.84
N LEU A 165 -20.64 -0.08 2.63
CA LEU A 165 -21.20 -1.33 2.10
C LEU A 165 -20.13 -2.32 1.64
N GLU A 166 -18.96 -1.84 1.22
CA GLU A 166 -17.84 -2.70 0.81
C GLU A 166 -17.22 -3.39 2.02
N VAL A 167 -17.06 -2.67 3.14
CA VAL A 167 -16.54 -3.25 4.38
C VAL A 167 -17.55 -4.21 5.02
N GLN A 168 -18.86 -4.01 4.82
CA GLN A 168 -19.87 -5.00 5.22
C GLN A 168 -19.71 -6.32 4.46
N ALA A 169 -19.40 -6.28 3.16
CA ALA A 169 -19.09 -7.50 2.40
C ALA A 169 -17.78 -8.17 2.88
N GLN A 170 -16.77 -7.38 3.28
CA GLN A 170 -15.57 -7.91 3.94
C GLN A 170 -15.93 -8.64 5.25
N MET A 171 -16.73 -8.01 6.10
CA MET A 171 -17.13 -8.60 7.39
C MET A 171 -17.98 -9.85 7.21
N GLN A 172 -18.89 -9.86 6.22
CA GLN A 172 -19.63 -11.06 5.86
C GLN A 172 -18.69 -12.20 5.50
N ASN A 173 -17.66 -11.94 4.69
CA ASN A 173 -16.65 -12.93 4.31
C ASN A 173 -15.80 -13.38 5.51
N LEU A 174 -15.36 -12.48 6.39
CA LEU A 174 -14.65 -12.84 7.62
C LEU A 174 -15.49 -13.77 8.51
N HIS A 175 -16.77 -13.45 8.69
CA HIS A 175 -17.68 -14.21 9.54
C HIS A 175 -17.94 -15.62 9.02
N SER A 176 -18.02 -15.80 7.70
CA SER A 176 -18.34 -17.08 7.07
C SER A 176 -17.11 -17.93 6.72
N VAL A 177 -15.95 -17.33 6.48
CA VAL A 177 -14.74 -18.03 6.00
C VAL A 177 -13.67 -18.14 7.08
N VAL A 178 -13.33 -17.04 7.76
CA VAL A 178 -12.15 -16.97 8.64
C VAL A 178 -12.48 -17.32 10.09
N PHE A 179 -13.48 -16.66 10.66
CA PHE A 179 -13.86 -16.82 12.08
C PHE A 179 -14.40 -18.22 12.47
N PRO A 180 -14.92 -19.06 11.54
CA PRO A 180 -15.22 -20.44 11.87
C PRO A 180 -13.98 -21.23 12.29
N LYS A 181 -12.83 -21.05 11.61
CA LYS A 181 -11.55 -21.71 11.92
C LYS A 181 -10.83 -21.06 13.12
N TYR A 182 -10.82 -19.73 13.21
CA TYR A 182 -10.15 -19.03 14.31
C TYR A 182 -11.12 -18.39 15.31
N LYS A 183 -11.41 -19.10 16.41
CA LYS A 183 -12.37 -18.62 17.43
C LYS A 183 -11.88 -17.39 18.21
N ASN A 184 -10.58 -17.28 18.44
CA ASN A 184 -9.95 -16.23 19.25
C ASN A 184 -9.18 -15.19 18.41
N LEU A 185 -9.33 -15.21 17.08
CA LEU A 185 -8.67 -14.23 16.22
C LEU A 185 -9.26 -12.85 16.47
N LYS A 186 -8.40 -11.91 16.85
CA LYS A 186 -8.82 -10.55 17.12
C LYS A 186 -8.99 -9.78 15.81
N PHE A 187 -10.09 -9.06 15.71
CA PHE A 187 -10.38 -8.17 14.60
C PHE A 187 -10.65 -6.76 15.13
N ILE A 188 -9.87 -5.78 14.65
CA ILE A 188 -10.02 -4.37 15.01
C ILE A 188 -10.51 -3.60 13.79
N PHE A 189 -11.61 -2.88 13.96
CA PHE A 189 -12.14 -1.96 12.97
C PHE A 189 -11.80 -0.53 13.38
N TYR A 190 -11.10 0.20 12.52
CA TYR A 190 -10.88 1.63 12.69
C TYR A 190 -11.89 2.46 11.89
N ASP A 191 -12.67 3.25 12.60
CA ASP A 191 -13.49 4.30 12.03
C ASP A 191 -12.61 5.50 11.66
N ILE A 192 -12.59 5.81 10.37
CA ILE A 192 -11.87 6.96 9.80
C ILE A 192 -12.83 8.00 9.19
N GLY A 193 -14.13 7.89 9.46
CA GLY A 193 -15.15 8.82 8.98
C GLY A 193 -16.48 8.16 8.64
N LEU A 194 -17.04 7.37 9.56
CA LEU A 194 -18.42 6.90 9.52
C LEU A 194 -19.39 7.95 10.07
N SER A 195 -20.66 7.85 9.65
CA SER A 195 -21.78 8.53 10.31
C SER A 195 -22.13 7.85 11.65
N GLU A 196 -22.93 8.52 12.48
CA GLU A 196 -23.38 8.00 13.77
C GLU A 196 -24.16 6.68 13.62
N ASN A 197 -25.10 6.61 12.67
CA ASN A 197 -25.88 5.40 12.41
C ASN A 197 -24.98 4.24 11.93
N GLU A 198 -24.04 4.51 11.01
CA GLU A 198 -23.09 3.48 10.55
C GLU A 198 -22.20 2.98 11.70
N THR A 199 -21.77 3.88 12.59
CA THR A 199 -21.01 3.54 13.79
C THR A 199 -21.78 2.58 14.71
N GLU A 200 -23.06 2.86 14.96
CA GLU A 200 -23.92 1.99 15.76
C GLU A 200 -24.07 0.61 15.12
N MET A 201 -24.28 0.56 13.80
CA MET A 201 -24.38 -0.70 13.07
C MET A 201 -23.08 -1.52 13.15
N VAL A 202 -21.91 -0.90 12.98
CA VAL A 202 -20.61 -1.59 13.11
C VAL A 202 -20.46 -2.16 14.53
N LYS A 203 -20.64 -1.33 15.56
CA LYS A 203 -20.48 -1.76 16.96
C LYS A 203 -21.39 -2.94 17.32
N LYS A 204 -22.60 -2.97 16.76
CA LYS A 204 -23.58 -4.03 17.02
C LYS A 204 -23.24 -5.34 16.30
N HIS A 205 -22.76 -5.27 15.06
CA HIS A 205 -22.75 -6.44 14.16
C HIS A 205 -21.38 -6.93 13.71
N CYS A 206 -20.30 -6.14 13.85
CA CYS A 206 -19.00 -6.46 13.22
C CYS A 206 -18.23 -7.63 13.86
N ARG A 207 -18.65 -8.11 15.05
CA ARG A 207 -17.89 -9.06 15.89
C ARG A 207 -16.40 -8.65 15.98
N CYS A 208 -16.17 -7.38 16.27
CA CYS A 208 -14.86 -6.74 16.23
C CYS A 208 -14.68 -5.78 17.40
N GLU A 209 -13.44 -5.37 17.66
CA GLU A 209 -13.16 -4.20 18.47
C GLU A 209 -13.24 -2.95 17.60
N TYR A 210 -14.25 -2.12 17.84
CA TYR A 210 -14.40 -0.83 17.17
C TYR A 210 -13.48 0.22 17.83
N ARG A 211 -12.78 1.01 17.01
CA ARG A 211 -11.96 2.14 17.44
C ARG A 211 -12.17 3.35 16.54
N LEU A 212 -12.34 4.53 17.12
CA LEU A 212 -12.27 5.79 16.37
C LEU A 212 -10.80 6.17 16.16
N PHE A 213 -10.40 6.47 14.92
CA PHE A 213 -9.03 6.91 14.65
C PHE A 213 -8.79 8.33 15.21
N PRO A 214 -7.75 8.55 16.05
CA PRO A 214 -7.58 9.80 16.76
C PRO A 214 -6.90 10.86 15.89
N PHE A 215 -7.58 11.35 14.86
CA PHE A 215 -7.06 12.35 13.94
C PHE A 215 -6.52 13.63 14.62
N ASP A 216 -7.12 14.05 15.75
CA ASP A 216 -6.71 15.24 16.51
C ASP A 216 -5.29 15.16 17.09
N LYS A 217 -4.71 13.96 17.13
CA LYS A 217 -3.33 13.74 17.57
C LYS A 217 -2.29 13.96 16.47
N TYR A 218 -2.71 14.16 15.23
CA TYR A 218 -1.83 14.18 14.06
C TYR A 218 -2.00 15.46 13.25
N PRO A 219 -1.07 15.77 12.33
CA PRO A 219 -1.21 16.91 11.44
C PRO A 219 -2.54 16.87 10.67
N GLU A 220 -3.14 18.03 10.41
CA GLU A 220 -4.48 18.14 9.83
C GLU A 220 -4.63 17.37 8.51
N TYR A 221 -3.58 17.36 7.68
CA TYR A 221 -3.60 16.64 6.40
C TYR A 221 -3.77 15.12 6.54
N VAL A 222 -3.56 14.54 7.73
CA VAL A 222 -3.85 13.12 7.99
C VAL A 222 -5.36 12.82 7.88
N ARG A 223 -6.23 13.81 8.12
CA ARG A 223 -7.68 13.70 7.88
C ARG A 223 -8.04 13.56 6.40
N ILE A 224 -7.12 13.86 5.48
CA ILE A 224 -7.35 13.74 4.05
C ILE A 224 -7.19 12.28 3.63
N LEU A 225 -8.30 11.53 3.67
CA LEU A 225 -8.31 10.07 3.52
C LEU A 225 -7.69 9.56 2.22
N LYS A 226 -7.77 10.33 1.12
CA LYS A 226 -7.16 9.98 -0.17
C LYS A 226 -5.62 9.87 -0.10
N GLY A 227 -4.97 10.42 0.93
CA GLY A 227 -3.53 10.25 1.16
C GLY A 227 -3.17 8.95 1.89
N TYR A 228 -4.16 8.24 2.42
CA TYR A 228 -4.00 6.95 3.13
C TYR A 228 -2.96 6.96 4.28
N THR A 229 -2.55 8.13 4.75
CA THR A 229 -1.51 8.30 5.78
C THR A 229 -1.91 7.70 7.11
N PHE A 230 -3.20 7.48 7.36
CA PHE A 230 -3.70 6.78 8.54
C PHE A 230 -3.24 5.32 8.63
N LYS A 231 -2.98 4.65 7.50
CA LYS A 231 -2.63 3.21 7.46
C LYS A 231 -1.32 2.86 8.17
N PRO A 232 -0.18 3.52 7.87
CA PRO A 232 1.06 3.32 8.64
C PRO A 232 0.88 3.64 10.13
N LEU A 233 0.07 4.66 10.46
CA LEU A 233 -0.18 5.06 11.85
C LEU A 233 -0.95 3.99 12.61
N ILE A 234 -2.02 3.48 12.03
CA ILE A 234 -2.80 2.38 12.62
C ILE A 234 -1.94 1.13 12.75
N ALA A 235 -1.16 0.78 11.72
CA ALA A 235 -0.25 -0.36 11.79
C ALA A 235 0.71 -0.23 12.98
N GLN A 236 1.31 0.95 13.19
CA GLN A 236 2.19 1.20 14.32
C GLN A 236 1.47 1.19 15.68
N ILE A 237 0.28 1.79 15.78
CA ILE A 237 -0.53 1.79 17.01
C ILE A 237 -0.82 0.34 17.41
N VAL A 238 -1.32 -0.46 16.47
CA VAL A 238 -1.63 -1.87 16.70
C VAL A 238 -0.36 -2.64 17.02
N LEU A 239 0.75 -2.38 16.33
CA LEU A 239 2.02 -3.05 16.62
C LEU A 239 2.58 -2.70 18.01
N ASN A 240 2.22 -1.58 18.62
CA ASN A 240 2.62 -1.27 20.00
C ASN A 240 1.82 -2.06 21.04
N GLU A 241 0.60 -2.45 20.71
CA GLU A 241 -0.26 -3.26 21.57
C GLU A 241 -0.09 -4.76 21.31
N TYR A 242 0.18 -5.14 20.06
CA TYR A 242 0.24 -6.52 19.58
C TYR A 242 1.52 -6.74 18.77
N GLY A 243 2.10 -7.93 18.87
CA GLY A 243 3.35 -8.25 18.16
C GLY A 243 3.15 -8.59 16.68
N PHE A 244 1.92 -8.57 16.17
CA PHE A 244 1.64 -9.06 14.83
C PHE A 244 0.35 -8.44 14.28
N VAL A 245 0.44 -7.75 13.15
CA VAL A 245 -0.71 -7.13 12.46
C VAL A 245 -0.90 -7.72 11.07
N MET A 246 -2.16 -8.01 10.72
CA MET A 246 -2.60 -8.31 9.35
C MET A 246 -3.60 -7.22 8.92
N TRP A 247 -3.16 -6.33 8.05
CA TRP A 247 -4.03 -5.32 7.47
C TRP A 247 -4.80 -5.87 6.28
N ILE A 248 -6.09 -5.55 6.22
CA ILE A 248 -6.97 -5.85 5.08
C ILE A 248 -7.81 -4.62 4.71
N ASP A 249 -7.70 -4.15 3.47
CA ASP A 249 -8.61 -3.12 2.92
C ASP A 249 -10.03 -3.70 2.77
N ALA A 250 -11.04 -2.81 2.77
CA ALA A 250 -12.45 -3.18 2.63
C ALA A 250 -12.77 -4.07 1.40
N SER A 251 -11.91 -4.09 0.37
CA SER A 251 -12.06 -4.91 -0.84
C SER A 251 -11.51 -6.35 -0.71
N ILE A 252 -10.81 -6.71 0.37
CA ILE A 252 -10.24 -8.05 0.54
C ILE A 252 -11.33 -9.10 0.84
N ARG A 253 -11.28 -10.23 0.14
CA ARG A 253 -12.16 -11.40 0.36
C ARG A 253 -11.33 -12.67 0.48
N PHE A 254 -11.31 -13.30 1.64
CA PHE A 254 -10.63 -14.57 1.86
C PHE A 254 -11.30 -15.70 1.09
N LEU A 255 -10.48 -16.49 0.40
CA LEU A 255 -10.88 -17.70 -0.32
C LEU A 255 -10.85 -18.94 0.59
N THR A 256 -10.04 -18.88 1.64
CA THR A 256 -9.85 -19.95 2.61
C THR A 256 -9.77 -19.38 4.01
N GLY A 257 -10.26 -20.15 4.99
CA GLY A 257 -10.03 -19.89 6.41
C GLY A 257 -8.69 -20.44 6.90
N ASP A 258 -7.96 -21.19 6.08
CA ASP A 258 -6.64 -21.73 6.41
C ASP A 258 -5.53 -20.73 6.09
N LEU A 259 -5.08 -20.01 7.12
CA LEU A 259 -4.09 -18.93 7.01
C LEU A 259 -2.80 -19.24 7.78
N ASP A 260 -2.64 -20.46 8.28
CA ASP A 260 -1.54 -20.82 9.18
C ASP A 260 -0.18 -20.66 8.48
N SER A 261 -0.07 -21.16 7.24
CA SER A 261 1.14 -20.99 6.41
C SER A 261 1.44 -19.51 6.11
N LEU A 262 0.41 -18.69 5.89
CA LEU A 262 0.58 -17.24 5.69
C LEU A 262 1.16 -16.56 6.93
N PHE A 263 0.68 -16.93 8.11
CA PHE A 263 1.16 -16.40 9.39
C PHE A 263 2.61 -16.83 9.64
N GLU A 264 2.92 -18.11 9.41
CA GLU A 264 4.28 -18.66 9.55
C GLU A 264 5.29 -17.95 8.65
N MET A 265 4.95 -17.73 7.37
CA MET A 265 5.85 -17.04 6.47
C MET A 265 6.08 -15.58 6.90
N ALA A 266 5.06 -14.88 7.41
CA ALA A 266 5.21 -13.51 7.88
C ALA A 266 5.99 -13.42 9.21
N MET A 267 5.89 -14.39 10.11
CA MET A 267 6.75 -14.48 11.30
C MET A 267 8.22 -14.72 10.91
N LYS A 268 8.46 -15.61 9.94
CA LYS A 268 9.80 -15.94 9.45
C LYS A 268 10.49 -14.76 8.77
N ASP A 269 9.77 -14.04 7.91
CA ASP A 269 10.35 -12.98 7.06
C ASP A 269 10.13 -11.56 7.62
N GLY A 270 9.33 -11.43 8.67
CA GLY A 270 8.97 -10.16 9.31
C GLY A 270 7.84 -9.41 8.59
N ILE A 271 7.74 -9.53 7.26
CA ILE A 271 6.71 -8.86 6.46
C ILE A 271 6.27 -9.72 5.28
N LYS A 272 4.97 -9.68 4.96
CA LYS A 272 4.39 -10.21 3.71
C LYS A 272 3.45 -9.22 3.05
N ILE A 273 3.57 -9.10 1.74
CA ILE A 273 2.80 -8.17 0.91
C ILE A 273 2.38 -8.82 -0.41
N ILE A 274 1.54 -8.12 -1.17
CA ILE A 274 1.19 -8.49 -2.54
C ILE A 274 1.82 -7.55 -3.55
N SER A 275 2.21 -8.09 -4.71
CA SER A 275 2.71 -7.28 -5.83
C SER A 275 1.55 -6.64 -6.59
N GLY A 276 1.75 -5.42 -7.03
CA GLY A 276 0.99 -4.75 -8.09
C GLY A 276 1.60 -5.01 -9.46
N GLY A 277 1.06 -4.34 -10.47
CA GLY A 277 1.42 -4.55 -11.88
C GLY A 277 2.04 -3.35 -12.60
N LEU A 278 2.20 -2.19 -11.94
CA LEU A 278 2.78 -0.99 -12.55
C LEU A 278 4.08 -0.60 -11.83
N GLY A 279 5.00 0.06 -12.55
CA GLY A 279 6.30 0.48 -12.03
C GLY A 279 6.23 1.52 -10.91
N VAL A 280 7.02 1.39 -9.84
CA VAL A 280 7.03 2.32 -8.69
C VAL A 280 7.30 3.75 -9.15
N GLY A 281 8.25 3.96 -10.07
CA GLY A 281 8.62 5.30 -10.54
C GLY A 281 7.51 6.03 -11.29
N TYR A 282 6.60 5.31 -11.94
CA TYR A 282 5.43 5.91 -12.62
C TYR A 282 4.28 6.19 -11.66
N ARG A 283 4.32 5.63 -10.46
CA ARG A 283 3.26 5.63 -9.46
C ARG A 283 3.64 6.42 -8.20
N THR A 284 4.81 7.05 -8.21
CA THR A 284 5.38 7.80 -7.09
C THR A 284 5.75 9.19 -7.56
N ASP A 285 5.41 10.20 -6.75
CA ASP A 285 5.70 11.58 -7.08
C ASP A 285 7.18 11.89 -6.90
N SER A 286 7.73 12.76 -7.76
CA SER A 286 9.08 13.29 -7.62
C SER A 286 9.37 13.89 -6.24
N ALA A 287 8.37 14.50 -5.59
CA ALA A 287 8.49 15.05 -4.24
C ALA A 287 8.82 13.95 -3.21
N THR A 288 8.18 12.78 -3.31
CA THR A 288 8.42 11.65 -2.42
C THR A 288 9.83 11.09 -2.60
N PHE A 289 10.29 10.93 -3.86
CA PHE A 289 11.67 10.52 -4.15
C PHE A 289 12.70 11.50 -3.58
N LYS A 290 12.50 12.79 -3.85
CA LYS A 290 13.37 13.87 -3.35
C LYS A 290 13.41 13.89 -1.83
N PHE A 291 12.27 13.71 -1.17
CA PHE A 291 12.21 13.65 0.29
C PHE A 291 13.01 12.47 0.84
N LEU A 292 12.78 11.26 0.31
CA LEU A 292 13.47 10.05 0.77
C LEU A 292 14.94 10.01 0.33
N ARG A 293 15.37 10.96 -0.51
CA ARG A 293 16.69 11.00 -1.18
C ARG A 293 16.93 9.72 -1.97
N GLU A 294 15.87 9.26 -2.61
CA GLU A 294 15.86 8.05 -3.40
C GLU A 294 15.95 8.37 -4.88
N ASP A 295 16.76 7.58 -5.57
CA ASP A 295 16.87 7.67 -7.02
C ASP A 295 15.68 6.91 -7.65
N PRO A 296 14.77 7.61 -8.35
CA PRO A 296 13.61 6.98 -8.97
C PRO A 296 13.99 5.90 -9.99
N CYS A 297 15.18 6.00 -10.60
CA CYS A 297 15.63 5.09 -11.64
C CYS A 297 15.97 3.70 -11.13
N LEU A 298 16.29 3.58 -9.83
CA LEU A 298 16.53 2.28 -9.18
C LEU A 298 15.29 1.41 -9.10
N ILE A 299 14.11 2.03 -9.09
CA ILE A 299 12.84 1.35 -8.86
C ILE A 299 11.78 1.69 -9.91
N ALA A 300 12.16 2.38 -10.99
CA ALA A 300 11.24 2.86 -12.00
C ALA A 300 10.43 1.73 -12.65
N ASP A 301 11.11 0.64 -13.00
CA ASP A 301 10.58 -0.55 -13.66
C ASP A 301 10.10 -1.63 -12.69
N LYS A 302 10.29 -1.41 -11.38
CA LYS A 302 9.97 -2.40 -10.36
C LYS A 302 8.49 -2.34 -10.01
N ASN A 303 7.85 -3.48 -9.80
CA ASN A 303 6.41 -3.51 -9.50
C ASN A 303 6.11 -2.80 -8.17
N GLU A 304 5.22 -1.81 -8.22
CA GLU A 304 4.56 -1.25 -7.05
C GLU A 304 3.93 -2.37 -6.23
N ILE A 305 4.11 -2.37 -4.91
CA ILE A 305 3.38 -3.31 -4.04
C ILE A 305 1.95 -2.82 -3.85
N GLN A 306 0.98 -3.69 -3.58
CA GLN A 306 -0.34 -3.24 -3.13
C GLN A 306 -0.43 -3.36 -1.61
N THR A 307 -0.51 -2.23 -0.93
CA THR A 307 -0.62 -2.17 0.53
C THR A 307 -2.03 -2.46 1.03
N GLY A 308 -2.98 -2.78 0.14
CA GLY A 308 -4.34 -3.19 0.53
C GLY A 308 -4.39 -4.50 1.32
N PHE A 309 -3.29 -5.25 1.31
CA PHE A 309 -3.06 -6.37 2.19
C PHE A 309 -1.60 -6.39 2.63
N PHE A 310 -1.34 -6.50 3.92
CA PHE A 310 0.00 -6.79 4.44
C PHE A 310 -0.05 -7.50 5.78
N LEU A 311 0.96 -8.32 6.06
CA LEU A 311 1.27 -8.81 7.40
C LEU A 311 2.60 -8.24 7.85
N ILE A 312 2.67 -7.77 9.09
CA ILE A 312 3.92 -7.32 9.70
C ILE A 312 4.04 -7.93 11.08
N TYR A 313 5.07 -8.76 11.24
CA TYR A 313 5.49 -9.30 12.52
C TYR A 313 6.47 -8.33 13.19
N ARG A 314 6.23 -8.02 14.47
CA ARG A 314 7.01 -7.06 15.24
C ARG A 314 8.37 -7.64 15.56
N THR A 315 9.38 -7.11 14.91
CA THR A 315 10.78 -7.36 15.22
C THR A 315 11.50 -6.02 15.31
N ARG A 316 12.69 -6.00 15.90
CA ARG A 316 13.52 -4.79 15.89
C ARG A 316 13.73 -4.29 14.45
N PHE A 317 13.97 -5.23 13.54
CA PHE A 317 14.17 -4.94 12.13
C PHE A 317 12.94 -4.27 11.49
N THR A 318 11.76 -4.87 11.61
CA THR A 318 10.53 -4.35 10.97
C THR A 318 10.13 -3.00 11.57
N ILE A 319 10.29 -2.80 12.87
CA ILE A 319 9.98 -1.53 13.53
C ILE A 319 10.97 -0.43 13.11
N GLU A 320 12.28 -0.66 13.23
CA GLU A 320 13.28 0.39 12.99
C GLU A 320 13.49 0.70 11.50
N THR A 321 13.36 -0.30 10.62
CA THR A 321 13.79 -0.20 9.23
C THR A 321 12.62 -0.09 8.25
N ILE A 322 11.42 -0.55 8.63
CA ILE A 322 10.23 -0.49 7.76
C ILE A 322 9.20 0.48 8.31
N LEU A 323 8.67 0.23 9.52
CA LEU A 323 7.60 1.03 10.10
C LEU A 323 8.05 2.47 10.40
N ARG A 324 9.22 2.64 11.02
CA ARG A 324 9.72 3.98 11.36
C ARG A 324 9.79 4.94 10.16
N PRO A 325 10.46 4.62 9.04
CA PRO A 325 10.48 5.50 7.87
C PRO A 325 9.11 5.66 7.21
N TRP A 326 8.28 4.60 7.19
CA TRP A 326 6.94 4.66 6.63
C TRP A 326 6.01 5.60 7.42
N VAL A 327 5.99 5.48 8.75
CA VAL A 327 5.28 6.38 9.67
C VAL A 327 5.85 7.80 9.62
N SER A 328 7.18 7.94 9.58
CA SER A 328 7.83 9.23 9.47
C SER A 328 7.38 10.00 8.23
N CYS A 329 7.31 9.32 7.09
CA CYS A 329 6.85 9.89 5.83
C CYS A 329 5.35 10.23 5.85
N ALA A 330 4.52 9.44 6.55
CA ALA A 330 3.10 9.74 6.75
C ALA A 330 2.87 11.00 7.61
N LEU A 331 3.82 11.32 8.49
CA LEU A 331 3.77 12.43 9.44
C LEU A 331 4.67 13.61 9.05
N THR A 332 5.11 13.65 7.80
CA THR A 332 5.91 14.75 7.27
C THR A 332 5.31 15.32 6.00
N SER A 333 5.08 16.63 5.97
CA SER A 333 4.70 17.34 4.76
C SER A 333 5.87 17.33 3.76
N GLY A 334 5.58 17.10 2.48
CA GLY A 334 6.54 16.88 1.41
C GLY A 334 6.87 15.41 1.11
N CYS A 335 6.39 14.44 1.90
CA CYS A 335 6.67 13.02 1.66
C CYS A 335 5.49 12.25 1.04
N MET A 336 4.50 11.81 1.84
CA MET A 336 3.23 11.26 1.30
C MET A 336 2.22 12.38 0.98
N TYR A 337 2.23 13.44 1.78
CA TYR A 337 1.35 14.58 1.57
C TYR A 337 2.15 15.79 1.16
N PHE A 338 1.67 16.52 0.17
CA PHE A 338 2.12 17.87 -0.19
C PHE A 338 0.92 18.59 -0.84
N PRO A 339 0.89 19.93 -0.87
CA PRO A 339 -0.19 20.66 -1.53
C PRO A 339 -0.43 20.16 -2.95
N GLY A 340 -1.67 19.78 -3.27
CA GLY A 340 -2.06 19.23 -4.58
C GLY A 340 -1.79 17.73 -4.78
N SER A 341 -1.20 17.01 -3.82
CA SER A 341 -0.87 15.58 -4.00
C SER A 341 -2.10 14.70 -4.31
N GLN A 342 -3.29 15.11 -3.85
CA GLN A 342 -4.55 14.39 -4.09
C GLN A 342 -5.06 14.46 -5.53
N GLU A 343 -4.52 15.37 -6.33
CA GLU A 343 -4.85 15.50 -7.76
C GLU A 343 -3.95 14.61 -8.61
N ARG A 344 -2.88 14.03 -8.02
CA ARG A 344 -1.88 13.19 -8.71
C ARG A 344 -2.20 11.69 -8.65
N ILE A 345 -3.41 11.31 -8.27
CA ILE A 345 -3.82 9.90 -8.12
C ILE A 345 -3.92 9.19 -9.49
N SER A 346 -4.33 9.92 -10.52
CA SER A 346 -4.55 9.36 -11.85
C SER A 346 -3.22 9.07 -12.53
N CYS A 347 -2.94 7.78 -12.70
CA CYS A 347 -1.69 7.31 -13.28
C CYS A 347 -1.87 6.97 -14.75
N VAL A 348 -2.02 7.99 -15.59
CA VAL A 348 -2.03 7.81 -17.05
C VAL A 348 -0.58 7.74 -17.50
N SER A 349 -0.18 6.59 -18.05
CA SER A 349 1.21 6.24 -18.41
C SER A 349 1.93 7.27 -19.30
N GLN A 350 1.18 8.14 -19.96
CA GLN A 350 1.70 9.17 -20.87
C GLN A 350 2.42 10.34 -20.16
N ARG A 351 2.39 10.43 -18.82
CA ARG A 351 2.92 11.59 -18.08
C ARG A 351 4.35 11.44 -17.52
N GLY A 352 5.03 10.32 -17.79
CA GLY A 352 6.43 10.10 -17.41
C GLY A 352 6.64 9.74 -15.93
N LEU A 353 7.91 9.51 -15.56
CA LEU A 353 8.33 9.17 -14.19
C LEU A 353 8.09 10.35 -13.24
N GLY A 354 7.70 10.06 -11.99
CA GLY A 354 7.56 11.09 -10.96
C GLY A 354 6.25 11.90 -11.01
N PHE A 355 5.33 11.58 -11.93
CA PHE A 355 4.11 12.38 -12.13
C PHE A 355 2.94 11.98 -11.21
N CYS A 356 2.78 10.69 -10.98
CA CYS A 356 1.60 10.16 -10.29
C CYS A 356 1.95 9.77 -8.86
N HIS A 357 0.96 9.72 -7.98
CA HIS A 357 1.22 9.44 -6.58
C HIS A 357 0.23 8.42 -5.98
N ARG A 358 0.80 7.36 -5.40
CA ARG A 358 0.09 6.33 -4.65
C ARG A 358 0.40 6.36 -3.16
N PHE A 359 0.94 7.49 -2.67
CA PHE A 359 1.06 7.83 -1.26
C PHE A 359 1.83 6.80 -0.44
N GLU A 360 1.20 6.26 0.61
CA GLU A 360 1.80 5.27 1.50
C GLU A 360 2.27 4.01 0.75
N GLN A 361 1.57 3.64 -0.32
CA GLN A 361 1.87 2.47 -1.16
C GLN A 361 3.19 2.67 -1.92
N SER A 362 3.41 3.89 -2.44
CA SER A 362 4.67 4.30 -3.06
C SER A 362 5.84 4.17 -2.08
N VAL A 363 5.66 4.68 -0.86
CA VAL A 363 6.71 4.71 0.16
C VAL A 363 7.08 3.31 0.63
N MET A 364 6.09 2.46 0.89
CA MET A 364 6.36 1.06 1.25
C MET A 364 7.04 0.32 0.09
N SER A 365 6.66 0.59 -1.16
CA SER A 365 7.33 0.02 -2.34
C SER A 365 8.81 0.42 -2.39
N ILE A 366 9.12 1.70 -2.21
CA ILE A 366 10.50 2.22 -2.18
C ILE A 366 11.32 1.52 -1.09
N ILE A 367 10.79 1.46 0.14
CA ILE A 367 11.46 0.83 1.28
C ILE A 367 11.76 -0.65 1.00
N LEU A 368 10.78 -1.43 0.53
CA LEU A 368 10.97 -2.86 0.32
C LEU A 368 11.86 -3.17 -0.88
N TRP A 369 11.76 -2.41 -1.98
CA TRP A 369 12.66 -2.61 -3.13
C TRP A 369 14.10 -2.25 -2.78
N ARG A 370 14.32 -1.20 -1.98
CA ARG A 370 15.63 -0.86 -1.42
C ARG A 370 16.21 -1.98 -0.56
N LEU A 371 15.39 -2.62 0.28
CA LEU A 371 15.83 -3.68 1.19
C LEU A 371 16.11 -5.00 0.46
N TYR A 372 15.14 -5.45 -0.33
CA TYR A 372 15.11 -6.83 -0.81
C TYR A 372 15.58 -6.97 -2.24
N HIS A 373 15.51 -5.94 -3.09
CA HIS A 373 16.04 -5.92 -4.46
C HIS A 373 16.00 -7.27 -5.20
N ALA A 374 17.12 -7.99 -5.33
CA ALA A 374 17.20 -9.32 -5.97
C ALA A 374 16.36 -10.41 -5.26
N ASP A 375 16.20 -10.30 -3.96
CA ASP A 375 15.43 -11.20 -3.08
C ASP A 375 13.99 -10.73 -2.85
N PHE A 376 13.44 -9.83 -3.67
CA PHE A 376 12.10 -9.26 -3.46
C PHE A 376 11.00 -10.32 -3.38
N GLY A 377 11.16 -11.45 -4.09
CA GLY A 377 10.24 -12.60 -3.99
C GLY A 377 10.05 -13.11 -2.56
N ARG A 378 11.02 -12.89 -1.66
CA ARG A 378 10.94 -13.28 -0.25
C ARG A 378 9.81 -12.59 0.50
N VAL A 379 9.45 -11.35 0.17
CA VAL A 379 8.37 -10.63 0.87
C VAL A 379 7.01 -10.76 0.17
N LEU A 380 6.97 -11.41 -1.00
CA LEU A 380 5.73 -11.68 -1.70
C LEU A 380 4.99 -12.86 -1.08
N ILE A 381 3.66 -12.80 -1.16
CA ILE A 381 2.78 -13.92 -0.85
C ILE A 381 2.71 -14.81 -2.12
N PRO A 382 3.15 -16.08 -2.05
CA PRO A 382 3.22 -16.95 -3.23
C PRO A 382 1.89 -17.60 -3.60
N GLU A 383 1.00 -17.79 -2.63
CA GLU A 383 -0.26 -18.51 -2.78
C GLU A 383 -1.47 -17.57 -2.67
N LYS A 384 -2.58 -17.97 -3.29
CA LYS A 384 -3.79 -17.16 -3.35
C LYS A 384 -4.71 -17.43 -2.15
N PHE A 385 -4.49 -16.70 -1.05
CA PHE A 385 -5.35 -16.77 0.15
C PHE A 385 -6.64 -15.94 0.03
N PHE A 386 -6.65 -14.93 -0.83
CA PHE A 386 -7.74 -13.97 -0.95
C PHE A 386 -7.82 -13.38 -2.36
N ASP A 387 -8.93 -12.70 -2.63
CA ASP A 387 -9.16 -11.85 -3.79
C ASP A 387 -9.29 -10.38 -3.38
N VAL A 388 -8.94 -9.48 -4.32
CA VAL A 388 -9.20 -8.05 -4.22
C VAL A 388 -10.46 -7.73 -5.03
N GLN A 389 -11.61 -7.69 -4.36
CA GLN A 389 -12.93 -7.46 -4.97
C GLN A 389 -13.38 -6.01 -4.72
N ARG A 390 -12.81 -5.08 -5.50
CA ARG A 390 -13.19 -3.66 -5.45
C ARG A 390 -14.64 -3.49 -5.87
N ASP A 391 -15.34 -2.59 -5.20
CA ASP A 391 -16.74 -2.22 -5.47
C ASP A 391 -17.77 -3.32 -5.17
N GLN A 392 -17.32 -4.48 -4.66
CA GLN A 392 -18.22 -5.53 -4.21
C GLN A 392 -18.80 -5.16 -2.84
N THR A 393 -20.10 -4.87 -2.84
CA THR A 393 -20.83 -4.38 -1.66
C THR A 393 -21.83 -5.39 -1.11
N ALA A 394 -22.20 -5.25 0.17
CA ALA A 394 -23.27 -6.02 0.80
C ALA A 394 -24.03 -5.17 1.83
N ARG A 395 -25.32 -5.47 2.01
CA ARG A 395 -26.17 -5.00 3.11
C ARG A 395 -26.24 -6.07 4.20
N TYR A 396 -25.06 -6.44 4.70
CA TYR A 396 -24.88 -7.60 5.56
C TYR A 396 -25.51 -7.38 6.94
N PHE A 397 -25.34 -6.20 7.52
CA PHE A 397 -25.86 -5.88 8.84
C PHE A 397 -27.39 -5.86 8.85
N GLU A 398 -28.03 -5.30 7.83
CA GLU A 398 -29.49 -5.36 7.71
C GLU A 398 -29.99 -6.82 7.57
N SER A 399 -29.20 -7.69 6.93
CA SER A 399 -29.53 -9.11 6.83
C SER A 399 -29.44 -9.85 8.18
N LEU A 400 -28.52 -9.45 9.06
CA LEU A 400 -28.38 -10.00 10.41
C LEU A 400 -29.54 -9.58 11.30
N GLU A 401 -29.98 -8.32 11.22
CA GLU A 401 -31.13 -7.84 11.99
C GLU A 401 -32.42 -8.57 11.61
N LYS A 402 -32.63 -8.81 10.31
CA LYS A 402 -33.79 -9.59 9.86
C LYS A 402 -33.77 -11.02 10.42
N LYS A 403 -32.60 -11.66 10.52
CA LYS A 403 -32.48 -13.01 11.07
C LYS A 403 -32.74 -13.10 12.57
N ASN A 404 -32.44 -12.05 13.33
CA ASN A 404 -32.64 -12.03 14.79
C ASN A 404 -34.07 -11.68 15.22
N ASN A 405 -34.91 -11.25 14.27
CA ASN A 405 -36.32 -10.89 14.50
C ASN A 405 -37.30 -12.05 14.20
N PHE A 406 -36.78 -13.22 13.81
CA PHE A 406 -37.49 -14.49 13.68
C PHE A 406 -36.85 -15.51 14.60
#